data_AF-A0A8S9T573-F1
#
_entry.id   AF-A0A8S9T573-F1
#
_cell.length_a   1.000
_cell.length_b   1.000
_cell.length_c   1.000
_cell.angle_alpha   90.00
_cell.angle_beta   90.00
_cell.angle_gamma   90.00
#
_symmetry.space_group_name_H-M   'P 1'
#
loop_
_entity.id
_entity.type
_entity.pdbx_description
1 polymer ?
#
loop_
_entity_poly.entity_id
_entity_poly.type
_entity_poly.pdbx_seq_one_letter_code
_entity_poly.pdbx_strand_id
1 'polypeptide(L)'
;MNRKLVLNLLSSSTIFTSLMSTLAIINPAHAAGMTQRLMHTNDGRTCITHPHGNYTLVCIKDSERKPGAPPVSSTTITTGKSDQNIAMLNFTEEESNAAIRLFSCDCPYCINSLRQLRGTGNLVY
;
A
#
# COMPACT_ATOMS: atom_id res chain seq x y z
N MET A 1 -20.07 -43.20 -44.30
CA MET A 1 -19.21 -42.43 -43.37
C MET A 1 -18.03 -41.85 -44.15
N ASN A 2 -18.05 -40.54 -44.39
CA ASN A 2 -17.32 -39.91 -45.50
C ASN A 2 -15.91 -39.47 -45.05
N ARG A 3 -14.96 -40.41 -45.07
CA ARG A 3 -13.56 -40.21 -44.64
C ARG A 3 -12.83 -39.06 -45.37
N LYS A 4 -13.30 -38.67 -46.57
CA LYS A 4 -12.73 -37.56 -47.36
C LYS A 4 -12.98 -36.17 -46.73
N LEU A 5 -13.99 -36.03 -45.88
CA LEU A 5 -14.32 -34.75 -45.23
C LEU A 5 -13.42 -34.53 -44.00
N VAL A 6 -13.07 -35.61 -43.29
CA VAL A 6 -12.12 -35.57 -42.15
C VAL A 6 -10.71 -35.21 -42.63
N LEU A 7 -10.26 -35.76 -43.76
CA LEU A 7 -8.92 -35.47 -44.31
C LEU A 7 -8.76 -34.01 -44.79
N ASN A 8 -9.84 -33.36 -45.24
CA ASN A 8 -9.79 -31.93 -45.60
C ASN A 8 -9.69 -31.03 -44.36
N LEU A 9 -10.32 -31.41 -43.24
CA LEU A 9 -10.28 -30.59 -42.01
C LEU A 9 -8.90 -30.56 -41.33
N LEU A 10 -8.07 -31.61 -41.50
CA LEU A 10 -6.72 -31.63 -40.94
C LEU A 10 -5.70 -30.79 -41.74
N SER A 11 -5.95 -30.52 -43.03
CA SER A 11 -4.99 -29.83 -43.91
C SER A 11 -5.04 -28.30 -43.84
N SER A 12 -6.07 -27.70 -43.22
CA SER A 12 -6.32 -26.25 -43.28
C SER A 12 -5.91 -25.46 -42.03
N SER A 13 -5.45 -26.13 -40.96
CA SER A 13 -5.35 -25.51 -39.63
C SER A 13 -3.98 -24.88 -39.29
N THR A 14 -3.04 -24.80 -40.24
CA THR A 14 -1.65 -24.38 -39.94
C THR A 14 -1.27 -22.96 -40.32
N ILE A 15 -2.21 -22.08 -40.71
CA ILE A 15 -1.87 -20.72 -41.17
C ILE A 15 -2.48 -19.56 -40.34
N PHE A 16 -3.11 -19.81 -39.19
CA PHE A 16 -3.76 -18.76 -38.39
C PHE A 16 -3.40 -18.74 -36.89
N THR A 17 -2.25 -19.29 -36.49
CA THR A 17 -1.81 -19.20 -35.07
C THR A 17 -0.79 -18.09 -34.80
N SER A 18 -0.40 -17.28 -35.80
CA SER A 18 0.74 -16.36 -35.67
C SER A 18 0.45 -14.93 -35.20
N LEU A 19 -0.74 -14.59 -34.68
CA LEU A 19 -1.05 -13.21 -34.25
C LEU A 19 -1.73 -13.06 -32.87
N MET A 20 -1.81 -14.11 -32.05
CA MET A 20 -2.42 -14.03 -30.71
C MET A 20 -1.38 -14.23 -29.59
N SER A 21 -0.23 -13.57 -29.69
CA SER A 21 0.82 -13.64 -28.64
C SER A 21 1.19 -12.29 -28.02
N THR A 22 0.45 -11.21 -28.30
CA THR A 22 0.75 -9.87 -27.75
C THR A 22 -0.30 -9.33 -26.76
N LEU A 23 -1.29 -10.12 -26.36
CA LEU A 23 -2.25 -9.74 -25.31
C LEU A 23 -1.97 -10.44 -23.97
N ALA A 24 -0.71 -10.76 -23.68
CA ALA A 24 -0.31 -10.85 -22.29
C ALA A 24 -0.38 -9.43 -21.74
N ILE A 25 -1.53 -9.09 -21.17
CA ILE A 25 -1.67 -7.95 -20.25
C ILE A 25 -0.64 -8.22 -19.16
N ILE A 26 0.54 -7.67 -19.33
CA ILE A 26 1.44 -7.38 -18.24
C ILE A 26 0.62 -6.49 -17.33
N ASN A 27 -0.04 -7.08 -16.34
CA ASN A 27 -0.34 -6.35 -15.15
C ASN A 27 1.05 -6.19 -14.54
N PRO A 28 1.73 -5.03 -14.66
CA PRO A 28 2.95 -4.84 -13.91
C PRO A 28 2.55 -5.16 -12.48
N ALA A 29 3.15 -6.23 -11.93
CA ALA A 29 3.26 -6.36 -10.50
C ALA A 29 4.16 -5.18 -10.11
N HIS A 30 3.56 -3.99 -10.04
CA HIS A 30 4.10 -2.89 -9.29
C HIS A 30 4.48 -3.55 -7.97
N ALA A 31 5.78 -3.62 -7.68
CA ALA A 31 6.25 -3.89 -6.34
C ALA A 31 5.44 -2.92 -5.48
N ALA A 32 4.42 -3.45 -4.80
CA ALA A 32 3.44 -2.62 -4.14
C ALA A 32 4.25 -1.79 -3.16
N GLY A 33 4.34 -0.48 -3.41
CA GLY A 33 4.86 0.44 -2.41
C GLY A 33 4.18 0.10 -1.10
N MET A 34 4.89 0.18 0.02
CA MET A 34 4.36 -0.20 1.32
C MET A 34 3.04 0.53 1.56
N THR A 35 1.93 -0.17 1.33
CA THR A 35 0.60 0.43 1.39
C THR A 35 0.19 0.41 2.84
N GLN A 36 0.20 1.58 3.47
CA GLN A 36 -0.31 1.69 4.83
C GLN A 36 -1.83 1.80 4.79
N ARG A 37 -2.53 1.06 5.63
CA ARG A 37 -3.99 1.17 5.73
C ARG A 37 -4.35 1.92 7.00
N LEU A 38 -4.94 3.10 6.85
CA LEU A 38 -5.51 3.87 7.94
C LEU A 38 -7.00 3.54 8.05
N MET A 39 -7.45 3.15 9.23
CA MET A 39 -8.81 2.67 9.48
C MET A 39 -9.37 3.26 10.77
N HIS A 40 -10.64 3.62 10.75
CA HIS A 40 -11.37 4.04 11.94
C HIS A 40 -12.29 2.91 12.40
N THR A 41 -12.38 2.73 13.71
CA THR A 41 -13.16 1.68 14.36
C THR A 41 -14.37 2.29 15.06
N ASN A 42 -15.47 1.54 15.15
CA ASN A 42 -16.69 1.99 15.83
C ASN A 42 -16.47 2.28 17.33
N ASP A 43 -15.39 1.75 17.93
CA ASP A 43 -15.04 1.94 19.34
C ASP A 43 -14.31 3.28 19.62
N GLY A 44 -14.29 4.21 18.66
CA GLY A 44 -13.65 5.52 18.80
C GLY A 44 -12.12 5.47 18.77
N ARG A 45 -11.57 4.60 17.92
CA ARG A 45 -10.11 4.48 17.69
C ARG A 45 -9.78 4.57 16.21
N THR A 46 -8.62 5.14 15.92
CA THR A 46 -8.01 5.12 14.59
C THR A 46 -6.77 4.24 14.62
N CYS A 47 -6.65 3.33 13.66
CA CYS A 47 -5.55 2.38 13.52
C CYS A 47 -4.82 2.54 12.19
N ILE A 48 -3.53 2.20 12.18
CA ILE A 48 -2.68 2.13 10.99
C ILE A 48 -1.93 0.80 10.97
N THR A 49 -1.64 0.26 9.79
CA THR A 49 -0.71 -0.87 9.64
C THR A 49 0.72 -0.48 10.00
N HIS A 50 1.40 -1.35 10.75
CA HIS A 50 2.77 -1.14 11.19
C HIS A 50 3.73 -1.02 9.98
N PRO A 51 4.60 0.01 9.92
CA PRO A 51 5.50 0.24 8.79
C PRO A 51 6.62 -0.79 8.64
N HIS A 52 6.77 -1.73 9.59
CA HIS A 52 7.73 -2.84 9.49
C HIS A 52 7.05 -4.21 9.43
N GLY A 53 5.72 -4.26 9.28
CA GLY A 53 4.98 -5.51 9.20
C GLY A 53 3.52 -5.30 8.83
N ASN A 54 3.06 -5.95 7.75
CA ASN A 54 1.71 -5.73 7.20
C ASN A 54 0.59 -6.41 8.01
N TYR A 55 0.91 -7.14 9.09
CA TYR A 55 -0.04 -7.92 9.87
C TYR A 55 -0.40 -7.30 11.23
N THR A 56 0.34 -6.27 11.68
CA THR A 56 0.10 -5.63 12.97
C THR A 56 -0.54 -4.26 12.76
N LEU A 57 -1.60 -4.00 13.52
CA LEU A 57 -2.27 -2.70 13.56
C LEU A 57 -1.89 -1.95 14.84
N VAL A 58 -1.55 -0.67 14.71
CA VAL A 58 -1.29 0.24 15.82
C VAL A 58 -2.43 1.23 15.89
N CYS A 59 -3.08 1.34 17.04
CA CYS A 59 -4.28 2.15 17.24
C CYS A 59 -4.08 3.23 18.30
N ILE A 60 -4.68 4.40 18.08
CA ILE A 60 -4.82 5.48 19.06
C ILE A 60 -6.29 5.83 19.25
N LYS A 61 -6.64 6.42 20.40
CA LYS A 61 -7.99 6.95 20.60
C LYS A 61 -8.21 8.17 19.71
N ASP A 62 -9.44 8.41 19.27
CA ASP A 62 -9.71 9.61 18.45
C ASP A 62 -9.49 10.92 19.22
N SER A 63 -9.60 10.88 20.55
CA SER A 63 -9.23 12.01 21.43
C SER A 63 -7.75 12.40 21.37
N GLU A 64 -6.88 11.49 20.92
CA GLU A 64 -5.43 11.74 20.77
C GLU A 64 -5.08 12.29 19.38
N ARG A 65 -6.06 12.40 18.48
CA ARG A 65 -5.89 13.01 17.17
C ARG A 65 -5.95 14.53 17.27
N LYS A 66 -5.32 15.21 16.31
CA LYS A 66 -5.39 16.67 16.24
C LYS A 66 -6.86 17.11 16.09
N PRO A 67 -7.35 18.07 16.89
CA PRO A 67 -8.68 18.64 16.71
C PRO A 67 -8.87 19.17 15.29
N GLY A 68 -9.93 18.74 14.61
CA GLY A 68 -10.20 19.10 13.22
C GLY A 68 -9.45 18.26 12.17
N ALA A 69 -8.77 17.18 12.56
CA ALA A 69 -8.28 16.19 11.61
C ALA A 69 -9.47 15.63 10.78
N PRO A 70 -9.29 15.43 9.46
CA PRO A 70 -10.35 14.91 8.62
C PRO A 70 -10.80 13.52 9.09
N PRO A 71 -12.10 13.21 9.01
CA PRO A 71 -12.60 11.89 9.36
C PRO A 71 -11.93 10.85 8.45
N VAL A 72 -11.39 9.80 9.06
CA VAL A 72 -10.70 8.75 8.31
C VAL A 72 -11.69 7.64 8.00
N SER A 73 -12.17 7.62 6.76
CA SER A 73 -12.68 6.39 6.16
C SER A 73 -11.48 5.47 5.86
N SER A 74 -11.67 4.14 5.90
CA SER A 74 -10.62 3.17 5.56
C SER A 74 -9.91 3.56 4.25
N THR A 75 -8.67 4.04 4.34
CA THR A 75 -7.94 4.61 3.20
C THR A 75 -6.55 3.98 3.13
N THR A 76 -6.12 3.68 1.90
CA THR A 76 -4.76 3.27 1.63
C THR A 76 -3.89 4.50 1.43
N ILE A 77 -2.85 4.62 2.24
CA ILE A 77 -1.86 5.68 2.16
C ILE A 77 -0.62 5.06 1.51
N THR A 78 -0.26 5.59 0.35
CA THR A 78 0.97 5.21 -0.33
C THR A 78 2.12 5.93 0.34
N THR A 79 2.95 5.19 1.07
CA THR A 79 4.26 5.69 1.47
C THR A 79 5.16 5.51 0.26
N GLY A 80 5.29 6.58 -0.53
CA GLY A 80 6.25 6.69 -1.62
C GLY A 80 7.66 6.20 -1.24
N LYS A 81 8.39 5.75 -2.26
CA LYS A 81 9.77 5.26 -2.16
C LYS A 81 10.61 6.35 -1.49
N SER A 82 11.17 6.07 -0.31
CA SER A 82 12.17 6.97 0.29
C SER A 82 13.31 7.09 -0.71
N ASP A 83 13.59 8.29 -1.19
CA ASP A 83 14.79 8.51 -1.97
C ASP A 83 16.00 8.09 -1.13
N GLN A 84 17.06 7.57 -1.75
CA GLN A 84 18.30 7.25 -1.00
C GLN A 84 18.93 8.51 -0.38
N ASN A 85 18.49 9.70 -0.81
CA ASN A 85 18.64 10.97 -0.12
C ASN A 85 17.39 11.25 0.75
N ILE A 86 17.19 10.47 1.80
CA ILE A 86 16.18 10.78 2.81
C ILE A 86 16.65 12.10 3.45
N ALA A 87 15.98 13.20 3.13
CA ALA A 87 16.19 14.45 3.86
C ALA A 87 16.01 14.12 5.34
N MET A 88 17.01 14.43 6.17
CA MET A 88 16.97 14.16 7.60
C MET A 88 15.64 14.68 8.15
N LEU A 89 14.77 13.76 8.58
CA LEU A 89 13.42 14.10 8.97
C LEU A 89 13.50 15.01 10.20
N ASN A 90 13.05 16.27 10.06
CA ASN A 90 12.94 17.14 11.22
C ASN A 90 11.72 16.70 12.04
N PHE A 91 11.99 16.08 13.19
CA PHE A 91 11.00 15.71 14.20
C PHE A 91 11.53 16.12 15.57
N THR A 92 10.62 16.35 16.52
CA THR A 92 10.98 16.73 17.88
C THR A 92 11.25 15.49 18.75
N GLU A 93 11.91 15.66 19.90
CA GLU A 93 12.13 14.56 20.84
C GLU A 93 10.80 13.93 21.32
N GLU A 94 9.76 14.74 21.48
CA GLU A 94 8.43 14.27 21.86
C GLU A 94 7.80 13.41 20.76
N GLU A 95 8.04 13.76 19.49
CA GLU A 95 7.57 12.98 18.35
C GLU A 95 8.30 11.65 18.22
N SER A 96 9.63 11.65 18.39
CA SER A 96 10.44 10.43 18.47
C SER A 96 9.99 9.52 19.60
N ASN A 97 9.89 10.04 20.82
CA ASN A 97 9.44 9.27 21.99
C ASN A 97 8.03 8.68 21.79
N ALA A 98 7.11 9.42 21.16
CA ALA A 98 5.79 8.91 20.85
C ALA A 98 5.83 7.79 19.79
N ALA A 99 6.69 7.90 18.78
CA ALA A 99 6.88 6.85 17.78
C ALA A 99 7.49 5.59 18.40
N ILE A 100 8.51 5.71 19.24
CA ILE A 100 9.09 4.59 19.98
C ILE A 100 8.04 3.92 20.85
N ARG A 101 7.18 4.68 21.52
CA ARG A 101 6.11 4.10 22.36
C ARG A 101 5.07 3.30 21.58
N LEU A 102 4.75 3.70 20.35
CA LEU A 102 3.69 3.08 19.54
C LEU A 102 4.21 2.00 18.58
N PHE A 103 5.41 2.20 18.03
CA PHE A 103 6.00 1.37 16.97
C PHE A 103 7.32 0.72 17.39
N SER A 104 7.83 1.01 18.60
CA SER A 104 9.15 0.57 19.08
C SER A 104 10.33 1.01 18.20
N CYS A 105 10.12 2.03 17.37
CA CYS A 105 11.08 2.59 16.44
C CYS A 105 10.69 4.04 16.09
N ASP A 106 11.66 4.92 15.90
CA ASP A 106 11.50 6.32 15.47
C ASP A 106 12.08 6.58 14.07
N CYS A 107 12.21 5.53 13.25
CA CYS A 107 12.63 5.72 11.87
C CYS A 107 11.63 6.61 11.10
N PRO A 108 12.04 7.21 9.96
CA PRO A 108 11.18 8.10 9.18
C PRO A 108 9.80 7.51 8.84
N TYR A 109 9.74 6.19 8.60
CA TYR A 109 8.48 5.49 8.36
C TYR A 109 7.55 5.46 9.59
N CYS A 110 8.09 5.22 10.79
CA CYS A 110 7.32 5.21 12.04
C CYS A 110 6.84 6.61 12.40
N ILE A 111 7.65 7.64 12.19
CA ILE A 111 7.26 9.04 12.39
C ILE A 111 6.14 9.44 11.42
N ASN A 112 6.28 9.12 10.13
CA ASN A 112 5.23 9.37 9.15
C ASN A 112 3.93 8.63 9.50
N SER A 113 4.04 7.40 10.02
CA SER A 113 2.88 6.61 10.50
C SER A 113 2.19 7.27 11.69
N LEU A 114 2.96 7.80 12.65
CA LEU A 114 2.47 8.57 13.79
C LEU A 114 1.72 9.83 13.33
N ARG A 115 2.28 10.57 12.37
CA ARG A 115 1.65 11.78 11.80
C ARG A 115 0.33 11.45 11.11
N GLN A 116 0.28 10.35 10.36
CA GLN A 116 -0.94 9.85 9.74
C GLN A 116 -2.00 9.50 10.79
N LEU A 117 -1.62 8.73 11.83
CA LEU A 117 -2.50 8.41 12.95
C LEU A 117 -3.08 9.67 13.60
N ARG A 118 -2.23 10.64 13.93
CA ARG A 118 -2.67 11.89 14.58
C ARG A 118 -3.42 12.84 13.65
N GLY A 119 -3.47 12.57 12.34
CA GLY A 119 -4.06 13.46 11.35
C GLY A 119 -3.26 14.76 11.13
N THR A 120 -1.97 14.74 11.45
CA THR A 120 -1.03 15.85 11.20
C THR A 120 -0.27 15.67 9.88
N GLY A 121 -0.71 14.71 9.06
CA GLY A 121 -0.06 14.13 7.89
C GLY A 121 0.56 15.12 6.90
N ASN A 122 1.79 15.51 7.19
CA ASN A 122 2.75 15.87 6.15
C ASN A 122 3.72 14.69 6.01
N LEU A 123 3.53 13.90 4.97
CA LEU A 123 4.43 12.79 4.62
C LEU A 123 5.69 13.41 4.05
N VAL A 124 6.81 13.26 4.75
CA VAL A 124 8.11 13.70 4.24
C VAL A 124 8.77 12.49 3.59
N TYR A 125 9.10 12.63 2.32
CA TYR A 125 9.75 11.62 1.46
C TYR A 125 11.26 11.75 1.49
#